data_AF-A0A3D1VRA6-F1
#
_entry.id   AF-A0A3D1VRA6-F1
#
_cell.length_a   1.000
_cell.length_b   1.000
_cell.length_c   1.000
_cell.angle_alpha   90.00
_cell.angle_beta   90.00
_cell.angle_gamma   90.00
#
_symmetry.space_group_name_H-M   'P 1'
#
loop_
_entity.id
_entity.type
_entity.pdbx_description
1 polymer ?
#
loop_
_entity_poly.entity_id
_entity_poly.type
_entity_poly.pdbx_seq_one_letter_code
_entity_poly.pdbx_strand_id
1 'polypeptide(L)'
;MKPAADLIFRYRIARMIGLVVCVAWPLILMMLIMTEKVVPGNFISEGLVREFSYTLTALTLGGTFFVNYRSGKVLFRFKDQPEEEKPHIVFRESLIYILVIQMTTWYGLIYWLIAGWNASRHVGTFIMLTPICFFLFIPRLSQWESN
;
A
#
# COMPACT_ATOMS: atom_id res chain seq x y z
N MET A 1 18.46 24.83 -4.94
CA MET A 1 18.80 23.44 -5.31
C MET A 1 18.48 23.23 -6.78
N LYS A 2 19.27 22.50 -7.56
CA LYS A 2 18.91 22.19 -8.96
C LYS A 2 17.59 21.38 -8.95
N PRO A 3 16.59 21.68 -9.81
CA PRO A 3 15.27 21.02 -9.80
C PRO A 3 15.34 19.49 -9.83
N ALA A 4 16.25 18.94 -10.65
CA ALA A 4 16.50 17.50 -10.71
C ALA A 4 16.98 16.88 -9.39
N ALA A 5 17.79 17.61 -8.60
CA ALA A 5 18.26 17.12 -7.31
C ALA A 5 17.14 17.10 -6.26
N ASP A 6 16.22 18.07 -6.29
CA ASP A 6 15.05 18.09 -5.40
C ASP A 6 14.06 16.97 -5.74
N LEU A 7 13.85 16.69 -7.03
CA LEU A 7 13.01 15.58 -7.49
C LEU A 7 13.49 14.24 -6.94
N ILE A 8 14.77 13.93 -7.13
CA ILE A 8 15.38 12.67 -6.65
C ILE A 8 15.30 12.59 -5.13
N PHE A 9 15.57 13.70 -4.44
CA PHE A 9 15.50 13.76 -2.98
C PHE A 9 14.09 13.46 -2.47
N ARG A 10 13.07 14.13 -3.00
CA ARG A 10 11.67 13.89 -2.60
C ARG A 10 11.18 12.50 -2.94
N TYR A 11 11.55 11.98 -4.11
CA TYR A 11 11.28 10.58 -4.46
C TYR A 11 11.88 9.63 -3.42
N ARG A 12 13.15 9.81 -3.04
CA ARG A 12 13.82 8.94 -2.07
C ARG A 12 13.14 8.99 -0.71
N ILE A 13 12.74 10.17 -0.23
CA ILE A 13 11.98 10.29 1.03
C ILE A 13 10.67 9.50 0.94
N ALA A 14 9.86 9.75 -0.10
CA ALA A 14 8.60 9.03 -0.26
C ALA A 14 8.82 7.51 -0.37
N ARG A 15 9.86 7.07 -1.09
CA ARG A 15 10.22 5.66 -1.22
C ARG A 15 10.62 5.05 0.12
N MET A 16 11.40 5.76 0.94
CA MET A 16 11.77 5.32 2.29
C MET A 16 10.55 5.19 3.20
N ILE A 17 9.64 6.18 3.17
CA ILE A 17 8.36 6.11 3.89
C ILE A 17 7.59 4.86 3.45
N GLY A 18 7.49 4.63 2.13
CA GLY A 18 6.82 3.47 1.60
C GLY A 18 7.46 2.14 2.00
N LEU A 19 8.80 2.05 2.03
CA LEU A 19 9.50 0.86 2.54
C LEU A 19 9.19 0.61 4.02
N VAL A 20 9.18 1.64 4.85
CA VAL A 20 8.84 1.50 6.27
C VAL A 20 7.38 1.06 6.43
N VAL A 21 6.46 1.78 5.79
CA VAL A 21 5.02 1.63 6.01
C VAL A 21 4.46 0.39 5.31
N CYS A 22 4.86 0.11 4.07
CA CYS A 22 4.30 -0.97 3.25
C CYS A 22 5.14 -2.25 3.22
N VAL A 23 6.37 -2.23 3.75
CA VAL A 23 7.24 -3.43 3.77
C VAL A 23 7.65 -3.78 5.20
N ALA A 24 8.39 -2.92 5.89
CA ALA A 24 8.91 -3.24 7.22
C ALA A 24 7.76 -3.48 8.22
N TRP A 25 6.77 -2.58 8.25
CA TRP A 25 5.64 -2.68 9.18
C TRP A 25 4.77 -3.94 8.95
N PRO A 26 4.32 -4.27 7.72
CA PRO A 26 3.58 -5.50 7.45
C PRO A 26 4.38 -6.76 7.82
N LEU A 27 5.69 -6.79 7.57
CA LEU A 27 6.53 -7.92 7.95
C LEU A 27 6.65 -8.07 9.47
N ILE A 28 6.81 -6.96 10.21
CA ILE A 28 6.80 -6.97 11.68
C ILE A 28 5.45 -7.50 12.18
N LEU A 29 4.33 -7.00 11.63
CA LEU A 29 3.00 -7.50 11.98
C LEU A 29 2.85 -8.99 11.70
N MET A 30 3.30 -9.46 10.54
CA MET A 30 3.26 -10.88 10.20
C MET A 30 4.04 -11.73 11.20
N MET A 31 5.24 -11.29 11.61
CA MET A 31 6.01 -11.98 12.65
C MET A 31 5.30 -11.98 14.01
N LEU A 32 4.67 -10.86 14.41
CA LEU A 32 3.91 -10.79 15.65
C LEU A 32 2.69 -11.73 15.66
N ILE A 33 2.02 -11.85 14.52
CA ILE A 33 0.90 -12.78 14.32
C ILE A 33 1.40 -14.23 14.41
N MET A 34 2.49 -14.56 13.71
CA MET A 34 3.04 -15.91 13.68
C MET A 34 3.63 -16.36 15.02
N THR A 35 4.07 -15.42 15.87
CA THR A 35 4.61 -15.72 17.21
C THR A 35 3.52 -15.76 18.29
N GLU A 36 2.24 -15.68 17.89
CA GLU A 36 1.08 -15.67 18.79
C GLU A 36 1.13 -14.59 19.88
N LYS A 37 1.97 -13.56 19.70
CA LYS A 37 2.12 -12.45 20.64
C LYS A 37 0.96 -11.46 20.61
N VAL A 38 0.10 -11.56 19.60
CA VAL A 38 -1.09 -10.74 19.44
C VAL A 38 -2.31 -11.66 19.38
N VAL A 39 -3.24 -11.44 20.31
CA VAL A 39 -4.45 -12.25 20.46
C VAL A 39 -5.52 -11.70 19.50
N PRO A 40 -6.13 -12.52 18.64
CA PRO A 40 -7.20 -12.06 17.77
C PRO A 40 -8.51 -11.86 18.55
N GLY A 41 -9.49 -11.21 17.92
CA GLY A 41 -10.79 -11.01 18.55
C GLY A 41 -11.67 -12.26 18.56
N ASN A 42 -12.83 -12.14 19.22
CA ASN A 42 -13.77 -13.22 19.43
C ASN A 42 -14.96 -13.13 18.46
N PHE A 43 -15.02 -14.08 17.52
CA PHE A 43 -16.16 -14.64 16.81
C PHE A 43 -17.30 -13.74 16.28
N ILE A 44 -17.53 -13.85 14.97
CA ILE A 44 -18.83 -13.62 14.29
C ILE A 44 -19.23 -14.94 13.58
N SER A 45 -20.52 -15.13 13.25
CA SER A 45 -20.99 -16.26 12.43
C SER A 45 -20.19 -16.41 11.13
N GLU A 46 -19.92 -17.66 10.72
CA GLU A 46 -19.07 -17.97 9.55
C GLU A 46 -19.55 -17.30 8.25
N GLY A 47 -20.87 -17.14 8.08
CA GLY A 47 -21.46 -16.47 6.91
C GLY A 47 -21.08 -15.00 6.79
N LEU A 48 -21.17 -14.24 7.90
CA LEU A 48 -20.80 -12.82 7.94
C LEU A 48 -19.30 -12.63 7.77
N VAL A 49 -18.48 -13.53 8.33
CA VAL A 49 -17.02 -13.52 8.14
C VAL A 49 -16.66 -13.69 6.66
N ARG A 50 -17.39 -14.53 5.92
CA ARG A 50 -17.15 -14.77 4.49
C ARG A 50 -17.51 -13.55 3.64
N GLU A 51 -18.70 -12.97 3.82
CA GLU A 51 -19.12 -11.77 3.09
C GLU A 51 -18.18 -10.58 3.34
N PHE A 52 -17.75 -10.43 4.59
CA PHE A 52 -16.80 -9.38 4.95
C PHE A 52 -15.44 -9.59 4.27
N SER A 53 -14.97 -10.85 4.16
CA SER A 53 -13.72 -11.17 3.44
C SER A 53 -13.79 -10.80 1.95
N TYR A 54 -14.92 -11.02 1.28
CA TYR A 54 -15.12 -10.63 -0.11
C TYR A 54 -15.11 -9.11 -0.26
N THR A 55 -15.74 -8.40 0.67
CA THR A 55 -15.75 -6.93 0.68
C THR A 55 -14.33 -6.37 0.80
N LEU A 56 -13.53 -6.88 1.75
CA LEU A 56 -12.14 -6.45 1.92
C LEU A 56 -11.25 -6.80 0.71
N THR A 57 -11.50 -7.95 0.08
CA THR A 57 -10.83 -8.34 -1.16
C THR A 57 -11.17 -7.36 -2.29
N ALA A 58 -12.45 -7.02 -2.46
CA ALA A 58 -12.90 -6.07 -3.46
C ALA A 58 -12.30 -4.67 -3.22
N LEU A 59 -12.21 -4.22 -1.97
CA LEU A 59 -11.57 -2.95 -1.61
C LEU A 59 -10.07 -2.96 -1.93
N THR A 60 -9.37 -4.07 -1.67
CA THR A 60 -7.95 -4.24 -2.02
C THR A 60 -7.73 -4.17 -3.53
N LEU A 61 -8.55 -4.89 -4.30
CA LEU A 61 -8.49 -4.87 -5.76
C LEU A 61 -8.87 -3.49 -6.32
N GLY A 62 -9.90 -2.85 -5.78
CA GLY A 62 -10.29 -1.49 -6.14
C GLY A 62 -9.19 -0.47 -5.85
N GLY A 63 -8.50 -0.59 -4.71
CA GLY A 63 -7.37 0.26 -4.34
C GLY A 63 -6.18 0.09 -5.29
N THR A 64 -5.79 -1.14 -5.60
CA THR A 64 -4.70 -1.41 -6.55
C THR A 64 -5.04 -0.93 -7.97
N PHE A 65 -6.28 -1.15 -8.43
CA PHE A 65 -6.78 -0.61 -9.70
C PHE A 65 -6.72 0.93 -9.71
N PHE A 66 -7.18 1.58 -8.64
CA PHE A 66 -7.12 3.03 -8.50
C PHE A 66 -5.68 3.55 -8.59
N VAL A 67 -4.73 2.93 -7.88
CA VAL A 67 -3.31 3.31 -7.93
C VAL A 67 -2.75 3.15 -9.35
N ASN A 68 -3.03 2.03 -10.02
CA ASN A 68 -2.56 1.78 -11.37
C ASN A 68 -3.13 2.80 -12.39
N TYR A 69 -4.45 3.00 -12.37
CA TYR A 69 -5.13 3.96 -13.24
C TYR A 69 -4.64 5.40 -13.00
N ARG A 70 -4.57 5.82 -11.74
CA ARG A 70 -4.14 7.17 -11.36
C ARG A 70 -2.67 7.40 -11.68
N SER A 71 -1.79 6.45 -11.38
CA SER A 71 -0.36 6.56 -11.69
C SER A 71 -0.12 6.68 -13.20
N GLY A 72 -0.79 5.87 -14.03
CA GLY A 72 -0.71 6.01 -15.49
C GLY A 72 -1.12 7.41 -15.97
N LYS A 73 -2.24 7.93 -15.46
CA LYS A 73 -2.72 9.29 -15.80
C LYS A 73 -1.78 10.39 -15.33
N VAL A 74 -1.23 10.27 -14.13
CA VAL A 74 -0.31 11.25 -13.55
C VAL A 74 1.01 11.24 -14.31
N LEU A 75 1.60 10.07 -14.57
CA LEU A 75 2.84 9.93 -15.32
C LEU A 75 2.70 10.48 -16.74
N PHE A 76 1.58 10.21 -17.41
CA PHE A 76 1.31 10.77 -18.74
C PHE A 76 1.35 12.30 -18.76
N ARG A 77 0.78 12.95 -17.74
CA ARG A 77 0.73 14.42 -17.63
C ARG A 77 1.97 15.04 -17.01
N PHE A 78 2.88 14.22 -16.48
CA PHE A 78 4.04 14.67 -15.71
C PHE A 78 5.04 15.45 -16.57
N LYS A 79 5.21 15.03 -17.83
CA LYS A 79 6.00 15.70 -18.88
C LYS A 79 5.70 17.19 -18.99
N ASP A 80 4.41 17.50 -19.01
CA ASP A 80 3.89 18.83 -19.31
C ASP A 80 3.86 19.74 -18.06
N GLN A 81 4.22 19.23 -16.88
CA GLN A 81 4.25 20.03 -15.66
C GLN A 81 5.48 20.92 -15.59
N PRO A 82 5.37 22.11 -14.95
CA PRO A 82 6.53 22.94 -14.66
C PRO A 82 7.57 22.18 -13.82
N GLU A 83 8.85 22.34 -14.16
CA GLU A 83 9.98 21.69 -13.46
C GLU A 83 10.00 21.95 -11.94
N GLU A 84 9.48 23.12 -11.52
CA GLU A 84 9.39 23.51 -10.11
C GLU A 84 8.34 22.69 -9.34
N GLU A 85 7.27 22.24 -10.00
CA GLU A 85 6.18 21.49 -9.39
C GLU A 85 6.43 19.97 -9.37
N LYS A 86 7.23 19.47 -10.32
CA LYS A 86 7.52 18.04 -10.49
C LYS A 86 7.94 17.33 -9.18
N PRO A 87 8.87 17.87 -8.36
CA PRO A 87 9.24 17.24 -7.09
C PRO A 87 8.07 17.10 -6.12
N HIS A 88 7.17 18.08 -6.08
CA HIS A 88 6.01 18.09 -5.18
C HIS A 88 4.96 17.08 -5.63
N ILE A 89 4.73 16.96 -6.94
CA ILE A 89 3.84 15.96 -7.52
C ILE A 89 4.34 14.55 -7.22
N VAL A 90 5.62 14.27 -7.47
CA VAL A 90 6.23 12.96 -7.18
C VAL A 90 6.04 12.59 -5.71
N PHE A 91 6.32 13.52 -4.80
CA PHE A 91 6.15 13.28 -3.36
C PHE A 91 4.69 13.01 -2.99
N ARG A 92 3.79 13.93 -3.38
CA ARG A 92 2.36 13.85 -3.04
C ARG A 92 1.72 12.57 -3.56
N GLU A 93 1.90 12.28 -4.84
CA GLU A 93 1.26 11.13 -5.47
C GLU A 93 1.85 9.82 -4.94
N SER A 94 3.17 9.76 -4.69
CA SER A 94 3.78 8.60 -4.03
C SER A 94 3.18 8.34 -2.65
N LEU A 95 2.97 9.38 -1.83
CA LEU A 95 2.32 9.23 -0.53
C LEU A 95 0.87 8.77 -0.63
N ILE A 96 0.10 9.28 -1.61
CA ILE A 96 -1.27 8.82 -1.87
C ILE A 96 -1.27 7.32 -2.22
N TYR A 97 -0.37 6.88 -3.08
CA TYR A 97 -0.28 5.48 -3.48
C TYR A 97 0.13 4.58 -2.32
N ILE A 98 1.12 5.01 -1.52
CA ILE A 98 1.55 4.31 -0.29
C ILE A 98 0.35 4.16 0.66
N LEU A 99 -0.40 5.23 0.89
CA LEU A 99 -1.56 5.21 1.79
C LEU A 99 -2.61 4.20 1.30
N VAL A 100 -2.97 4.25 0.02
CA VAL A 100 -3.98 3.33 -0.56
C VAL A 100 -3.50 1.89 -0.49
N ILE A 101 -2.25 1.60 -0.87
CA ILE A 101 -1.70 0.24 -0.78
C ILE A 101 -1.65 -0.24 0.67
N GLN A 102 -1.31 0.63 1.62
CA GLN A 102 -1.24 0.30 3.04
C GLN A 102 -2.59 -0.10 3.64
N MET A 103 -3.71 0.38 3.08
CA MET A 103 -5.03 -0.03 3.53
C MET A 103 -5.22 -1.55 3.46
N THR A 104 -4.52 -2.23 2.56
CA THR A 104 -4.53 -3.70 2.47
C THR A 104 -4.09 -4.37 3.78
N THR A 105 -3.02 -3.87 4.41
CA THR A 105 -2.56 -4.34 5.73
C THR A 105 -3.63 -4.11 6.79
N TRP A 106 -4.25 -2.92 6.78
CA TRP A 106 -5.29 -2.57 7.74
C TRP A 106 -6.54 -3.44 7.57
N TYR A 107 -6.94 -3.74 6.34
CA TYR A 107 -8.03 -4.68 6.06
C TYR A 107 -7.73 -6.07 6.62
N GLY A 108 -6.50 -6.56 6.46
CA GLY A 108 -6.05 -7.81 7.08
C GLY A 108 -6.19 -7.80 8.60
N LEU A 109 -5.76 -6.71 9.26
CA LEU A 109 -5.89 -6.58 10.72
C LEU A 109 -7.35 -6.47 11.18
N ILE A 110 -8.17 -5.69 10.50
CA ILE A 110 -9.60 -5.57 10.79
C ILE A 110 -10.28 -6.94 10.65
N TYR A 111 -9.95 -7.67 9.58
CA TYR A 111 -10.45 -9.02 9.38
C TYR A 111 -10.03 -9.96 10.53
N TRP A 112 -8.79 -9.84 10.99
CA TRP A 112 -8.27 -10.66 12.07
C TRP A 112 -8.96 -10.40 13.41
N LEU A 113 -9.22 -9.13 13.71
CA LEU A 113 -9.96 -8.71 14.91
C LEU A 113 -11.40 -9.26 14.91
N ILE A 114 -11.99 -9.48 13.74
CA ILE A 114 -13.37 -9.95 13.59
C ILE A 114 -13.47 -11.48 13.55
N ALA A 115 -12.60 -12.10 12.75
CA ALA A 115 -12.75 -13.51 12.37
C ALA A 115 -11.92 -14.49 13.23
N GLY A 116 -11.03 -13.98 14.08
CA GLY A 116 -10.29 -14.83 15.01
C GLY A 116 -9.16 -15.63 14.34
N TRP A 117 -8.68 -16.67 15.04
CA TRP A 117 -7.62 -17.57 14.58
C TRP A 117 -7.95 -18.34 13.30
N ASN A 118 -9.23 -18.63 13.06
CA ASN A 118 -9.70 -19.37 11.89
C ASN A 118 -9.42 -18.63 10.56
N ALA A 119 -9.21 -17.32 10.62
CA ALA A 119 -8.89 -16.47 9.47
C ALA A 119 -7.40 -16.18 9.27
N SER A 120 -6.51 -16.72 10.11
CA SER A 120 -5.06 -16.42 10.12
C SER A 120 -4.40 -16.49 8.74
N ARG A 121 -4.72 -17.51 7.93
CA ARG A 121 -4.20 -17.66 6.56
C ARG A 121 -4.63 -16.53 5.62
N HIS A 122 -5.87 -16.06 5.74
CA HIS A 122 -6.42 -14.99 4.92
C HIS A 122 -5.84 -13.64 5.35
N VAL A 123 -5.73 -13.41 6.65
CA VAL A 123 -5.08 -12.23 7.24
C VAL A 123 -3.63 -12.11 6.75
N GLY A 124 -2.87 -13.21 6.81
CA GLY A 124 -1.51 -13.24 6.29
C GLY A 124 -1.42 -12.90 4.80
N THR A 125 -2.42 -13.31 4.02
CA THR A 125 -2.50 -12.98 2.58
C THR A 125 -2.67 -11.47 2.37
N PHE A 126 -3.60 -10.82 3.08
CA PHE A 126 -3.76 -9.36 3.01
C PHE A 126 -2.49 -8.61 3.43
N ILE A 127 -1.85 -9.02 4.53
CA ILE A 127 -0.63 -8.37 5.03
C ILE A 127 0.53 -8.53 4.03
N MET A 128 0.69 -9.71 3.43
CA MET A 128 1.75 -9.98 2.45
C MET A 128 1.47 -9.38 1.06
N LEU A 129 0.21 -9.09 0.73
CA LEU A 129 -0.14 -8.38 -0.51
C LEU A 129 0.37 -6.94 -0.51
N THR A 130 0.40 -6.27 0.65
CA THR A 130 0.88 -4.88 0.76
C THR A 130 2.29 -4.67 0.19
N PRO A 131 3.34 -5.41 0.62
CA PRO A 131 4.68 -5.24 0.06
C PRO A 131 4.73 -5.60 -1.42
N ILE A 132 4.01 -6.63 -1.86
CA ILE A 132 3.95 -7.01 -3.28
C ILE A 132 3.37 -5.86 -4.11
N CYS A 133 2.23 -5.32 -3.70
CA CYS A 133 1.57 -4.20 -4.36
C CYS A 133 2.44 -2.93 -4.34
N PHE A 134 3.19 -2.69 -3.26
CA PHE A 134 4.12 -1.56 -3.19
C PHE A 134 5.21 -1.63 -4.27
N PHE A 135 5.77 -2.82 -4.54
CA PHE A 135 6.81 -2.99 -5.56
C PHE A 135 6.25 -3.01 -6.99
N LEU A 136 5.02 -3.48 -7.17
CA LEU A 136 4.39 -3.59 -8.49
C LEU A 136 3.77 -2.27 -8.97
N PHE A 137 3.06 -1.56 -8.10
CA PHE A 137 2.18 -0.46 -8.51
C PHE A 137 2.72 0.93 -8.21
N ILE A 138 3.66 1.08 -7.27
CA ILE A 138 4.23 2.40 -6.99
C ILE A 138 5.31 2.72 -8.02
N PRO A 139 5.18 3.84 -8.76
CA PRO A 139 6.12 4.17 -9.82
C PRO A 139 7.56 4.31 -9.32
N ARG A 140 8.49 3.75 -10.09
CA ARG A 140 9.94 3.85 -9.87
C ARG A 140 10.45 5.20 -10.37
N LEU A 141 11.60 5.63 -9.85
CA LEU A 141 12.25 6.87 -10.31
C LEU A 141 12.39 6.93 -11.84
N SER A 142 12.82 5.83 -12.46
CA SER A 142 12.97 5.73 -13.91
C SER A 142 11.66 6.00 -14.66
N GLN A 143 10.51 5.66 -14.09
CA GLN A 143 9.20 5.90 -14.73
C GLN A 143 8.81 7.39 -14.66
N TRP A 144 9.19 8.09 -13.59
CA TRP A 144 9.07 9.54 -13.47
C TRP A 144 10.03 10.31 -14.38
N GLU A 145 11.22 9.76 -14.63
CA GLU A 145 12.23 10.38 -15.49
C GLU A 145 12.01 10.10 -16.99
N SER A 146 11.47 8.92 -17.33
CA SER A 146 11.21 8.50 -18.73
C SER A 146 9.95 9.11 -19.32
N ASN A 147 9.02 9.53 -18.44
CA ASN A 147 7.86 10.29 -18.85
C ASN A 147 8.11 11.75 -18.56
#